data_AF-A0A7W1HXD8-F1
#
_entry.id   AF-A0A7W1HXD8-F1
#
_cell.length_a   1.000
_cell.length_b   1.000
_cell.length_c   1.000
_cell.angle_alpha   90.00
_cell.angle_beta   90.00
_cell.angle_gamma   90.00
#
_symmetry.space_group_name_H-M   'P 1'
#
loop_
_entity.id
_entity.type
_entity.pdbx_description
1 polymer ?
#
loop_
_entity_poly.entity_id
_entity_poly.type
_entity_poly.pdbx_seq_one_letter_code
_entity_poly.pdbx_strand_id
1 'polypeptide(L)'
;MYRKGQIVAEKLDALESLSEADYASIERKMRGFVINRNEVVFVKPDVVFFKKLSKRLGTKSDIAFFTFLGELKPESVWSAYIEQQTDYSGCTIYGKGILTSLYGKARQFRRQYPSAYVSDIKEEIRDMKSDFTDGTCACSDSNGVVKEFQLFIKTFPRGEITPIVKKRLIDIQNKKTAIRFNCLSG
;
A
#
# COMPACT_ATOMS: atom_id res chain seq x y z
N MET A 1 20.24 2.14 7.29
CA MET A 1 20.19 3.19 6.24
C MET A 1 18.76 3.60 5.95
N TYR A 2 17.89 2.67 5.51
CA TYR A 2 16.44 2.90 5.33
C TYR A 2 15.76 3.64 6.49
N ARG A 3 15.79 3.10 7.72
CA ARG A 3 15.13 3.75 8.87
C ARG A 3 15.63 5.16 9.17
N LYS A 4 16.93 5.45 8.97
CA LYS A 4 17.46 6.79 9.18
C LYS A 4 16.89 7.76 8.14
N GLY A 5 16.83 7.34 6.87
CA GLY A 5 16.22 8.13 5.81
C GLY A 5 14.72 8.33 6.04
N GLN A 6 14.01 7.32 6.52
CA GLN A 6 12.58 7.43 6.82
C GLN A 6 12.28 8.41 7.96
N ILE A 7 13.06 8.41 9.04
CA ILE A 7 12.92 9.40 10.12
C ILE A 7 13.17 10.83 9.59
N VAL A 8 14.09 11.01 8.64
CA VAL A 8 14.31 12.31 8.00
C VAL A 8 13.12 12.66 7.11
N ALA A 9 12.64 11.72 6.30
CA ALA A 9 11.47 11.88 5.44
C ALA A 9 10.21 12.33 6.21
N GLU A 10 9.96 11.73 7.38
CA GLU A 10 8.84 12.08 8.26
C GLU A 10 8.95 13.47 8.90
N LYS A 11 10.13 14.10 8.86
CA LYS A 11 10.41 15.42 9.44
C LYS A 11 10.67 16.49 8.39
N LEU A 12 10.60 16.14 7.11
CA LEU A 12 10.76 17.09 6.01
C LEU A 12 9.43 17.81 5.81
N ASP A 13 9.21 18.83 6.63
CA ASP A 13 8.08 19.74 6.48
C ASP A 13 8.37 20.77 5.37
N ALA A 14 7.29 21.23 4.71
CA ALA A 14 7.31 22.34 3.77
C ALA A 14 8.35 22.21 2.61
N LEU A 15 8.47 21.02 2.04
CA LEU A 15 9.31 20.77 0.85
C LEU A 15 9.01 21.73 -0.31
N GLU A 16 7.76 22.17 -0.44
CA GLU A 16 7.30 23.13 -1.46
C GLU A 16 7.92 24.53 -1.25
N SER A 17 8.28 24.88 -0.01
CA SER A 17 8.84 26.19 0.33
C SER A 17 10.37 26.26 0.19
N LEU A 18 11.01 25.12 -0.10
CA LEU A 18 12.46 25.06 -0.24
C LEU A 18 12.93 25.76 -1.50
N SER A 19 14.05 26.48 -1.39
CA SER A 19 14.78 26.95 -2.55
C SER A 19 15.22 25.77 -3.44
N GLU A 20 15.43 26.01 -4.73
CA GLU A 20 15.96 25.00 -5.64
C GLU A 20 17.28 24.38 -5.14
N ALA A 21 18.14 25.21 -4.55
CA ALA A 21 19.42 24.77 -4.03
C ALA A 21 19.27 23.84 -2.81
N ASP A 22 18.34 24.15 -1.90
CA ASP A 22 18.06 23.33 -0.73
C ASP A 22 17.39 22.02 -1.13
N TYR A 23 16.44 22.08 -2.05
CA TYR A 23 15.78 20.90 -2.60
C TYR A 23 16.79 19.93 -3.25
N ALA A 24 17.65 20.43 -4.14
CA ALA A 24 18.70 19.63 -4.77
C ALA A 24 19.75 19.11 -3.76
N SER A 25 19.96 19.81 -2.65
CA SER A 25 20.82 19.34 -1.54
C SER A 25 20.19 18.14 -0.83
N ILE A 26 18.88 18.18 -0.58
CA ILE A 26 18.12 17.10 0.07
C ILE A 26 18.07 15.88 -0.84
N GLU A 27 17.75 16.04 -2.13
CA GLU A 27 17.75 14.92 -3.10
C GLU A 27 19.09 14.18 -3.13
N ARG A 28 20.21 14.92 -3.15
CA ARG A 28 21.55 14.30 -3.13
C ARG A 28 21.85 13.53 -1.84
N LYS A 29 21.34 13.99 -0.70
CA LYS A 29 21.56 13.36 0.62
C LYS A 29 20.64 12.16 0.85
N MET A 30 19.44 12.19 0.29
CA MET A 30 18.40 11.17 0.47
C MET A 30 18.51 10.05 -0.57
N ARG A 31 19.72 9.53 -0.81
CA ARG A 31 19.93 8.43 -1.76
C ARG A 31 19.05 7.22 -1.43
N GLY A 32 18.31 6.75 -2.42
CA GLY A 32 17.36 5.66 -2.28
C GLY A 32 15.96 6.10 -1.88
N PHE A 33 15.66 7.39 -1.85
CA PHE A 33 14.30 7.91 -1.71
C PHE A 33 13.91 8.70 -2.97
N VAL A 34 12.65 8.57 -3.34
CA VAL A 34 11.98 9.44 -4.31
C VAL A 34 11.36 10.58 -3.52
N ILE A 35 11.71 11.80 -3.89
CA ILE A 35 11.17 13.03 -3.31
C ILE A 35 10.36 13.70 -4.42
N ASN A 36 9.13 14.07 -4.10
CA ASN A 36 8.31 14.93 -4.94
C ASN A 36 7.80 16.09 -4.09
N ARG A 37 7.85 17.30 -4.66
CA ARG A 37 7.33 18.52 -4.04
C ARG A 37 6.33 19.26 -4.94
N ASN A 38 5.95 18.67 -6.07
CA ASN A 38 5.00 19.26 -7.01
C ASN A 38 3.72 18.44 -6.99
N GLU A 39 2.56 19.11 -6.97
CA GLU A 39 1.19 18.53 -6.98
C GLU A 39 0.85 17.67 -5.75
N VAL A 40 1.66 16.66 -5.44
CA VAL A 40 1.56 15.84 -4.23
C VAL A 40 2.93 15.75 -3.57
N VAL A 41 3.07 16.38 -2.40
CA VAL A 41 4.32 16.35 -1.63
C VAL A 41 4.51 14.99 -0.97
N PHE A 42 5.60 14.31 -1.31
CA PHE A 42 5.96 13.06 -0.64
C PHE A 42 7.45 12.78 -0.65
N VAL A 43 7.88 12.00 0.35
CA VAL A 43 9.18 11.36 0.39
C VAL A 43 8.96 9.88 0.63
N LYS A 44 9.22 9.05 -0.37
CA LYS A 44 8.96 7.61 -0.31
C LYS A 44 10.22 6.82 -0.66
N PRO A 45 10.40 5.62 -0.09
CA PRO A 45 11.56 4.80 -0.44
C PRO A 45 11.51 4.38 -1.91
N ASP A 46 12.64 4.49 -2.60
CA ASP A 46 12.84 3.81 -3.89
C ASP A 46 12.96 2.31 -3.61
N VAL A 47 11.86 1.61 -3.89
CA VAL A 47 11.73 0.18 -3.61
C VAL A 47 12.72 -0.64 -4.43
N VAL A 48 13.02 -0.24 -5.67
CA VAL A 48 13.99 -0.93 -6.54
C VAL A 48 15.39 -0.78 -5.97
N PHE A 49 15.76 0.44 -5.55
CA PHE A 49 17.04 0.69 -4.89
C PHE A 49 17.20 -0.14 -3.62
N PHE A 50 16.23 -0.08 -2.69
CA PHE A 50 16.35 -0.79 -1.42
C PHE A 50 16.23 -2.31 -1.56
N LYS A 51 15.50 -2.82 -2.56
CA LYS A 51 15.50 -4.25 -2.90
C LYS A 51 16.88 -4.72 -3.39
N LYS A 52 17.57 -3.93 -4.21
CA LYS A 52 18.96 -4.24 -4.62
C LYS A 52 19.92 -4.14 -3.43
N LEU A 53 19.78 -3.12 -2.59
CA LEU A 53 20.63 -2.91 -1.41
C LEU A 53 20.48 -4.04 -0.39
N SER A 54 19.24 -4.44 -0.08
CA SER A 54 18.95 -5.52 0.88
C SER A 54 19.49 -6.87 0.42
N LYS A 55 19.45 -7.17 -0.88
CA LYS A 55 20.09 -8.39 -1.41
C LYS A 55 21.60 -8.42 -1.23
N ARG A 56 22.26 -7.26 -1.23
CA ARG A 56 23.72 -7.16 -1.11
C ARG A 56 24.19 -7.11 0.35
N LEU A 57 23.49 -6.35 1.19
CA LEU A 57 23.96 -5.97 2.53
C LEU A 57 22.92 -6.21 3.63
N GLY A 58 21.72 -6.68 3.28
CA GLY A 58 20.61 -6.83 4.21
C GLY A 58 20.59 -8.16 4.94
N THR A 59 19.83 -8.17 6.03
CA THR A 59 19.40 -9.38 6.74
C THR A 59 18.29 -10.10 5.98
N LYS A 60 17.93 -11.31 6.42
CA LYS A 60 16.79 -12.06 5.87
C LYS A 60 15.47 -11.27 5.95
N SER A 61 15.25 -10.53 7.03
CA SER A 61 14.08 -9.66 7.17
C SER A 61 14.09 -8.49 6.19
N ASP A 62 15.26 -7.91 5.90
CA ASP A 62 15.37 -6.79 4.95
C ASP A 62 15.05 -7.28 3.53
N ILE A 63 15.61 -8.42 3.13
CA ILE A 63 15.34 -9.04 1.82
C ILE A 63 13.86 -9.36 1.68
N ALA A 64 13.25 -9.97 2.71
CA ALA A 64 11.83 -10.30 2.69
C ALA A 64 10.94 -9.04 2.63
N PHE A 65 11.30 -8.00 3.39
CA PHE A 65 10.54 -6.75 3.43
C PHE A 65 10.55 -6.04 2.07
N PHE A 66 11.73 -5.78 1.50
CA PHE A 66 11.81 -5.10 0.21
C PHE A 66 11.37 -5.96 -0.98
N THR A 67 11.35 -7.29 -0.82
CA THR A 67 10.69 -8.16 -1.80
C THR A 67 9.18 -7.95 -1.75
N PHE A 68 8.57 -8.01 -0.56
CA PHE A 68 7.14 -7.73 -0.37
C PHE A 68 6.77 -6.31 -0.83
N LEU A 69 7.54 -5.30 -0.43
CA LEU A 69 7.27 -3.91 -0.82
C LEU A 69 7.34 -3.72 -2.35
N GLY A 70 8.24 -4.44 -3.04
CA GLY A 70 8.31 -4.41 -4.50
C GLY A 70 7.16 -5.13 -5.20
N GLU A 71 6.46 -6.04 -4.52
CA GLU A 71 5.22 -6.63 -5.03
C GLU A 71 4.02 -5.74 -4.71
N LEU A 72 4.06 -5.06 -3.55
CA LEU A 72 3.02 -4.14 -3.12
C LEU A 72 3.03 -2.86 -3.94
N LYS A 73 4.20 -2.29 -4.24
CA LYS A 73 4.37 -1.00 -4.92
C LYS A 73 5.35 -1.17 -6.10
N PRO A 74 4.91 -1.84 -7.19
CA PRO A 74 5.77 -2.10 -8.34
C PRO A 74 5.99 -0.80 -9.12
N GLU A 75 7.19 -0.24 -9.02
CA GLU A 75 7.66 0.91 -9.82
C GLU A 75 6.84 2.20 -9.65
N SER A 76 6.00 2.28 -8.61
CA SER A 76 5.12 3.41 -8.32
C SER A 76 4.96 3.60 -6.81
N VAL A 77 4.51 4.78 -6.38
CA VAL A 77 4.09 5.02 -4.99
C VAL A 77 2.73 4.37 -4.68
N TRP A 78 1.97 4.03 -5.72
CA TRP A 78 0.67 3.40 -5.64
C TRP A 78 0.78 1.89 -5.40
N SER A 79 -0.11 1.37 -4.58
CA SER A 79 -0.19 -0.08 -4.35
C SER A 79 -0.67 -0.81 -5.61
N ALA A 80 -0.21 -2.03 -5.86
CA ALA A 80 -0.50 -2.85 -7.04
C ALA A 80 -1.98 -3.23 -7.19
N TYR A 81 -2.77 -3.00 -6.14
CA TYR A 81 -4.21 -3.19 -6.12
C TYR A 81 -4.97 -1.87 -6.30
N ILE A 82 -4.29 -0.75 -6.55
CA ILE A 82 -4.91 0.55 -6.84
C ILE A 82 -4.67 0.88 -8.33
N GLU A 83 -5.72 1.31 -9.02
CA GLU A 83 -5.61 1.95 -10.32
C GLU A 83 -5.61 3.46 -10.11
N GLN A 84 -4.49 4.10 -10.43
CA GLN A 84 -4.37 5.54 -10.37
C GLN A 84 -5.25 6.18 -11.45
N GLN A 85 -6.08 7.16 -11.06
CA GLN A 85 -6.95 7.89 -11.99
C GLN A 85 -6.64 9.38 -12.04
N THR A 86 -6.08 9.93 -10.96
CA THR A 86 -5.51 11.28 -10.89
C THR A 86 -4.17 11.25 -10.16
N ASP A 87 -3.51 12.39 -9.99
CA ASP A 87 -2.23 12.47 -9.27
C ASP A 87 -2.34 12.15 -7.78
N TYR A 88 -3.55 12.24 -7.20
CA TYR A 88 -3.79 12.02 -5.77
C TYR A 88 -4.93 11.06 -5.45
N SER A 89 -5.63 10.52 -6.45
CA SER A 89 -6.74 9.59 -6.26
C SER A 89 -6.72 8.40 -7.22
N GLY A 90 -7.36 7.32 -6.79
CA GLY A 90 -7.54 6.12 -7.58
C GLY A 90 -8.71 5.29 -7.07
N CYS A 91 -8.91 4.14 -7.68
CA CYS A 91 -9.89 3.16 -7.26
C CYS A 91 -9.21 1.84 -6.88
N THR A 92 -9.88 1.03 -6.06
CA THR A 92 -9.37 -0.28 -5.67
C THR A 92 -9.73 -1.33 -6.73
N ILE A 93 -8.74 -2.10 -7.18
CA ILE A 93 -8.85 -3.20 -8.13
C ILE A 93 -9.27 -4.48 -7.38
N TYR A 94 -10.56 -4.79 -7.41
CA TYR A 94 -11.10 -6.05 -6.88
C TYR A 94 -11.21 -7.14 -7.96
N GLY A 95 -11.13 -8.40 -7.55
CA GLY A 95 -11.52 -9.58 -8.34
C GLY A 95 -10.33 -10.34 -8.96
N LYS A 96 -9.13 -9.77 -8.85
CA LYS A 96 -7.86 -10.36 -9.30
C LYS A 96 -7.13 -11.14 -8.20
N GLY A 97 -7.58 -11.05 -6.94
CA GLY A 97 -6.93 -11.69 -5.78
C GLY A 97 -5.68 -10.99 -5.28
N ILE A 98 -5.29 -9.87 -5.90
CA ILE A 98 -4.05 -9.14 -5.59
C ILE A 98 -4.12 -8.59 -4.16
N LEU A 99 -5.20 -7.88 -3.81
CA LEU A 99 -5.40 -7.31 -2.49
C LEU A 99 -5.42 -8.41 -1.40
N THR A 100 -6.17 -9.50 -1.61
CA THR A 100 -6.21 -10.63 -0.67
C THR A 100 -4.82 -11.27 -0.50
N SER A 101 -4.08 -11.47 -1.59
CA SER A 101 -2.74 -12.05 -1.59
C SER A 101 -1.74 -11.19 -0.82
N LEU A 102 -1.69 -9.88 -1.12
CA LEU A 102 -0.79 -8.94 -0.47
C LEU A 102 -1.08 -8.80 1.03
N TYR A 103 -2.37 -8.78 1.42
CA TYR A 103 -2.76 -8.80 2.83
C TYR A 103 -2.24 -10.06 3.54
N GLY A 104 -2.34 -11.22 2.88
CA GLY A 104 -1.79 -12.48 3.37
C GLY A 104 -0.27 -12.42 3.55
N LYS A 105 0.46 -11.91 2.56
CA LYS A 105 1.92 -11.77 2.59
C LYS A 105 2.37 -10.82 3.69
N ALA A 106 1.72 -9.68 3.87
CA ALA A 106 2.03 -8.74 4.95
C ALA A 106 1.82 -9.37 6.34
N ARG A 107 0.72 -10.11 6.52
CA ARG A 107 0.48 -10.86 7.78
C ARG A 107 1.50 -11.96 8.01
N GLN A 108 1.90 -12.68 6.96
CA GLN A 108 2.94 -13.70 7.04
C GLN A 108 4.28 -13.09 7.42
N PHE A 109 4.66 -11.97 6.79
CA PHE A 109 5.88 -11.24 7.13
C PHE A 109 5.90 -10.88 8.63
N ARG A 110 4.81 -10.30 9.14
CA ARG A 110 4.70 -9.94 10.57
C ARG A 110 4.83 -11.13 11.51
N ARG A 111 4.36 -12.31 11.11
CA ARG A 111 4.52 -13.54 11.90
C ARG A 111 5.96 -14.06 11.88
N GLN A 112 6.62 -13.98 10.72
CA GLN A 112 7.96 -14.50 10.53
C GLN A 112 9.04 -13.58 11.11
N TYR A 113 8.83 -12.26 11.08
CA TYR A 113 9.76 -11.23 11.54
C TYR A 113 9.07 -10.22 12.46
N PRO A 114 8.63 -10.63 13.66
CA PRO A 114 7.73 -9.82 14.51
C PRO A 114 8.32 -8.50 15.02
N SER A 115 9.66 -8.35 15.01
CA SER A 115 10.36 -7.13 15.44
C SER A 115 10.89 -6.27 14.29
N ALA A 116 10.84 -6.76 13.05
CA ALA A 116 11.35 -6.03 11.88
C ALA A 116 10.22 -5.22 11.23
N TYR A 117 10.51 -3.98 10.82
CA TYR A 117 9.59 -3.11 10.04
C TYR A 117 8.16 -3.03 10.61
N VAL A 118 8.03 -3.00 11.93
CA VAL A 118 6.74 -3.16 12.63
C VAL A 118 5.75 -2.06 12.27
N SER A 119 6.20 -0.80 12.19
CA SER A 119 5.36 0.34 11.82
C SER A 119 4.90 0.21 10.37
N ASP A 120 5.85 -0.02 9.45
CA ASP A 120 5.61 -0.08 8.01
C ASP A 120 4.57 -1.16 7.68
N ILE A 121 4.79 -2.39 8.16
CA ILE A 121 3.88 -3.50 7.89
C ILE A 121 2.52 -3.31 8.59
N LYS A 122 2.48 -2.64 9.75
CA LYS A 122 1.20 -2.33 10.39
C LYS A 122 0.38 -1.32 9.57
N GLU A 123 1.05 -0.32 8.99
CA GLU A 123 0.43 0.67 8.11
C GLU A 123 -0.12 0.01 6.85
N GLU A 124 0.70 -0.76 6.12
CA GLU A 124 0.23 -1.43 4.89
C GLU A 124 -0.90 -2.43 5.18
N ILE A 125 -0.87 -3.14 6.32
CA ILE A 125 -2.00 -3.99 6.75
C ILE A 125 -3.25 -3.15 7.04
N ARG A 126 -3.12 -1.98 7.65
CA ARG A 126 -4.24 -1.09 7.96
C ARG A 126 -4.87 -0.57 6.67
N ASP A 127 -4.07 -0.14 5.71
CA ASP A 127 -4.56 0.40 4.45
C ASP A 127 -5.33 -0.67 3.66
N MET A 128 -4.75 -1.86 3.51
CA MET A 128 -5.45 -3.00 2.88
C MET A 128 -6.72 -3.41 3.62
N LYS A 129 -6.75 -3.30 4.96
CA LYS A 129 -7.99 -3.52 5.73
C LYS A 129 -9.03 -2.45 5.36
N SER A 130 -8.63 -1.18 5.34
CA SER A 130 -9.50 -0.06 5.00
C SER A 130 -10.13 -0.23 3.62
N ASP A 131 -9.38 -0.70 2.62
CA ASP A 131 -9.95 -1.06 1.32
C ASP A 131 -11.08 -2.09 1.46
N PHE A 132 -10.84 -3.18 2.20
CA PHE A 132 -11.84 -4.21 2.44
C PHE A 132 -13.05 -3.76 3.30
N THR A 133 -12.88 -2.85 4.26
CA THR A 133 -13.91 -2.50 5.24
C THR A 133 -14.65 -1.21 4.91
N ASP A 134 -13.94 -0.21 4.42
CA ASP A 134 -14.44 1.16 4.31
C ASP A 134 -14.33 1.72 2.88
N GLY A 135 -13.52 1.11 2.01
CA GLY A 135 -13.31 1.56 0.63
C GLY A 135 -14.61 1.57 -0.20
N THR A 136 -14.92 2.69 -0.85
CA THR A 136 -16.19 2.91 -1.58
C THR A 136 -16.02 3.05 -3.09
N CYS A 137 -14.80 3.10 -3.61
CA CYS A 137 -14.54 3.30 -5.05
C CYS A 137 -13.85 2.05 -5.61
N ALA A 138 -14.59 1.24 -6.37
CA ALA A 138 -14.06 0.04 -7.02
C ALA A 138 -13.83 0.29 -8.51
N CYS A 139 -12.66 -0.09 -9.03
CA CYS A 139 -12.39 -0.04 -10.47
C CYS A 139 -13.22 -1.07 -11.24
N SER A 140 -13.55 -2.18 -10.60
CA SER A 140 -14.30 -3.28 -11.20
C SER A 140 -15.81 -3.08 -11.08
N ASP A 141 -16.55 -3.91 -11.80
CA ASP A 141 -17.97 -4.15 -11.58
C ASP A 141 -18.24 -4.83 -10.23
N SER A 142 -19.53 -5.04 -9.92
CA SER A 142 -19.95 -5.71 -8.69
C SER A 142 -19.47 -7.16 -8.59
N ASN A 143 -19.35 -7.88 -9.71
CA ASN A 143 -18.85 -9.25 -9.73
C ASN A 143 -17.39 -9.33 -9.30
N GLY A 144 -16.55 -8.39 -9.74
CA GLY A 144 -15.15 -8.27 -9.31
C GLY A 144 -15.03 -8.09 -7.79
N VAL A 145 -15.84 -7.19 -7.21
CA VAL A 145 -15.87 -6.95 -5.76
C VAL A 145 -16.33 -8.19 -5.00
N VAL A 146 -17.43 -8.80 -5.43
CA VAL A 146 -17.97 -10.04 -4.83
C VAL A 146 -16.92 -11.14 -4.85
N LYS A 147 -16.23 -11.33 -5.98
CA LYS A 147 -15.19 -12.35 -6.14
C LYS A 147 -14.01 -12.14 -5.19
N GLU A 148 -13.53 -10.91 -5.04
CA GLU A 148 -12.44 -10.61 -4.09
C GLU A 148 -12.88 -10.87 -2.66
N PHE A 149 -14.09 -10.41 -2.27
CA PHE A 149 -14.59 -10.59 -0.91
C PHE A 149 -14.78 -12.06 -0.56
N GLN A 150 -15.35 -12.85 -1.49
CA GLN A 150 -15.47 -14.30 -1.32
C GLN A 150 -14.10 -14.97 -1.17
N LEU A 151 -13.11 -14.57 -1.99
CA LEU A 151 -11.74 -15.08 -1.89
C LEU A 151 -11.13 -14.73 -0.52
N PHE A 152 -11.29 -13.49 -0.06
CA PHE A 152 -10.80 -13.05 1.24
C PHE A 152 -11.41 -13.87 2.38
N ILE A 153 -12.74 -14.02 2.38
CA ILE A 153 -13.48 -14.79 3.40
C ILE A 153 -13.02 -16.25 3.41
N LYS A 154 -12.84 -16.85 2.24
CA LYS A 154 -12.35 -18.23 2.10
C LYS A 154 -10.91 -18.38 2.62
N THR A 155 -10.06 -17.40 2.34
CA THR A 155 -8.62 -17.43 2.70
C THR A 155 -8.42 -17.15 4.18
N PHE A 156 -9.23 -16.27 4.77
CA PHE A 156 -9.14 -15.85 6.17
C PHE A 156 -10.48 -16.05 6.89
N PRO A 157 -11.00 -17.28 7.05
CA PRO A 157 -12.35 -17.50 7.58
C PRO A 157 -12.53 -17.03 9.03
N ARG A 158 -11.43 -16.93 9.78
CA ARG A 158 -11.37 -16.42 11.18
C ARG A 158 -10.54 -15.14 11.30
N GLY A 159 -10.39 -14.40 10.20
CA GLY A 159 -9.71 -13.11 10.20
C GLY A 159 -10.49 -12.05 10.97
N GLU A 160 -9.77 -11.11 11.57
CA GLU A 160 -10.34 -10.00 12.37
C GLU A 160 -11.41 -9.20 11.60
N ILE A 161 -11.15 -8.87 10.32
CA ILE A 161 -12.08 -8.11 9.49
C ILE A 161 -13.06 -8.99 8.71
N THR A 162 -12.96 -10.32 8.79
CA THR A 162 -13.78 -11.24 8.01
C THR A 162 -15.28 -11.10 8.29
N PRO A 163 -15.75 -10.92 9.54
CA PRO A 163 -17.16 -10.62 9.79
C PRO A 163 -17.65 -9.35 9.08
N ILE A 164 -16.81 -8.31 9.01
CA ILE A 164 -17.13 -7.05 8.33
C ILE A 164 -17.21 -7.29 6.81
N VAL A 165 -16.22 -7.97 6.23
CA VAL A 165 -16.21 -8.30 4.78
C VAL A 165 -17.41 -9.18 4.40
N LYS A 166 -17.80 -10.15 5.26
CA LYS A 166 -19.03 -10.93 5.07
C LYS A 166 -20.28 -10.05 5.05
N LYS A 167 -20.38 -9.10 5.98
CA LYS A 167 -21.50 -8.16 6.02
C LYS A 167 -21.56 -7.32 4.75
N ARG A 168 -20.44 -6.74 4.32
CA ARG A 168 -20.39 -5.94 3.08
C ARG A 168 -20.73 -6.77 1.84
N LEU A 169 -20.31 -8.03 1.78
CA LEU A 169 -20.70 -8.95 0.71
C LEU A 169 -22.23 -9.13 0.66
N ILE A 170 -22.87 -9.32 1.80
CA ILE A 170 -24.34 -9.40 1.92
C ILE A 170 -24.98 -8.08 1.48
N ASP A 171 -24.42 -6.93 1.88
CA ASP A 171 -24.94 -5.62 1.50
C ASP A 171 -24.85 -5.38 -0.03
N ILE A 172 -23.78 -5.85 -0.69
CA ILE A 172 -23.67 -5.82 -2.16
C ILE A 172 -24.78 -6.68 -2.79
N GLN A 173 -24.98 -7.91 -2.30
CA GLN A 173 -26.01 -8.84 -2.81
C GLN A 173 -27.42 -8.28 -2.64
N ASN A 174 -27.67 -7.57 -1.54
CA ASN A 174 -28.94 -6.93 -1.24
C ASN A 174 -29.09 -5.53 -1.86
N LYS A 175 -28.13 -5.07 -2.66
CA LYS A 175 -28.10 -3.73 -3.27
C LYS A 175 -28.17 -2.58 -2.24
N LYS A 176 -27.62 -2.79 -1.04
CA LYS A 176 -27.53 -1.83 0.07
C LYS A 176 -26.11 -1.31 0.30
N THR A 177 -25.24 -1.47 -0.70
CA THR A 177 -23.83 -1.09 -0.60
C THR A 177 -23.61 0.37 -0.96
N ALA A 178 -22.67 1.02 -0.26
CA ALA A 178 -22.15 2.34 -0.62
C ALA A 178 -21.01 2.29 -1.66
N ILE A 179 -20.60 1.08 -2.08
CA ILE A 179 -19.55 0.93 -3.09
C ILE A 179 -20.07 1.37 -4.45
N ARG A 180 -19.38 2.35 -5.06
CA ARG A 180 -19.50 2.73 -6.46
C ARG A 180 -18.68 1.76 -7.30
N PHE A 181 -19.33 1.07 -8.22
CA PHE A 181 -18.69 0.16 -9.18
C PHE A 181 -18.26 0.91 -10.45
N ASN A 182 -17.20 0.46 -11.12
CA ASN A 182 -16.58 1.16 -12.25
C ASN A 182 -16.36 2.66 -11.93
N CYS A 183 -15.90 2.91 -10.71
CA CYS A 183 -15.81 4.23 -10.13
C CYS A 183 -14.68 5.04 -10.77
N LEU A 184 -14.97 6.30 -11.12
CA LEU A 184 -13.97 7.34 -11.33
C LEU A 184 -13.85 8.11 -10.01
N SER A 185 -12.64 8.11 -9.45
CA SER A 185 -12.26 8.89 -8.28
C SER A 185 -12.04 10.33 -8.71
N GLY A 186 -12.78 11.25 -8.09
CA GLY A 186 -12.90 12.65 -8.48
C GLY A 186 -14.20 13.23 -7.95
#